data_AF-A0A2V7BRM8-F1
#
_entry.id   AF-A0A2V7BRM8-F1
#
_cell.length_a   1.000
_cell.length_b   1.000
_cell.length_c   1.000
_cell.angle_alpha   90.00
_cell.angle_beta   90.00
_cell.angle_gamma   90.00
#
_symmetry.space_group_name_H-M   'P 1'
#
loop_
_entity.id
_entity.type
_entity.pdbx_description
1 polymer ?
#
loop_
_entity_poly.entity_id
_entity_poly.type
_entity_poly.pdbx_seq_one_letter_code
_entity_poly.pdbx_strand_id
1 'polypeptide(L)'
;MELTAEIGEPVWLEKDVTENDDAPASAAAGEWVNALCFHMRYQGVWLGTFEHASSGSERQQVQSVALELMSQVQDVVAEATTEPWPLVLVNNRRDMAMADATIEGDDLHMWYGERGAPALQLPSVHLA
;
A
#
# COMPACT_ATOMS: atom_id res chain seq x y z
N MET A 1 8.52 -15.65 4.22
CA MET A 1 8.47 -14.25 3.79
C MET A 1 8.84 -13.39 4.98
N GLU A 2 9.53 -12.27 4.75
CA GLU A 2 9.95 -11.34 5.79
C GLU A 2 9.51 -9.92 5.41
N LEU A 3 8.86 -9.23 6.34
CA LEU A 3 8.54 -7.81 6.28
C LEU A 3 9.40 -7.10 7.33
N THR A 4 10.20 -6.13 6.90
CA THR A 4 10.97 -5.29 7.81
C THR A 4 10.52 -3.85 7.62
N ALA A 5 10.12 -3.21 8.72
CA ALA A 5 9.82 -1.79 8.75
C ALA A 5 11.03 -1.01 9.28
N GLU A 6 11.41 0.06 8.60
CA GLU A 6 12.45 0.98 9.05
C GLU A 6 12.03 2.43 8.84
N ILE A 7 12.59 3.34 9.63
CA ILE A 7 12.43 4.77 9.39
C ILE A 7 13.35 5.12 8.22
N GLY A 8 12.74 5.51 7.10
CA GLY A 8 13.44 5.97 5.91
C GLY A 8 13.90 7.41 6.01
N GLU A 9 14.53 7.91 4.95
CA GLU A 9 14.87 9.33 4.87
C GLU A 9 13.60 10.20 4.90
N PRO A 10 13.63 11.35 5.59
CA PRO A 10 12.51 12.27 5.58
C PRO A 10 12.12 12.66 4.14
N VAL A 11 10.82 12.73 3.88
CA VAL A 11 10.26 13.14 2.58
C VAL A 11 9.50 14.45 2.75
N TRP A 12 9.63 15.33 1.76
CA TRP A 12 8.87 16.57 1.70
C TRP A 12 7.47 16.27 1.16
N LEU A 13 6.45 16.55 1.97
CA LEU A 13 5.05 16.51 1.53
C LEU A 13 4.57 17.94 1.29
N GLU A 14 4.08 18.20 0.08
CA GLU A 14 3.37 19.44 -0.24
C GLU A 14 2.01 19.41 0.46
N LYS A 15 1.61 20.49 1.15
CA LYS A 15 0.25 20.61 1.68
C LYS A 15 -0.67 20.99 0.53
N ASP A 16 -1.68 20.16 0.28
CA ASP A 16 -2.83 20.58 -0.52
C ASP A 16 -3.46 21.78 0.19
N VAL A 17 -3.26 22.97 -0.38
CA VAL A 17 -3.96 24.17 0.03
C VAL A 17 -5.40 23.99 -0.43
N THR A 18 -6.23 23.40 0.42
CA THR A 18 -7.67 23.44 0.20
C THR A 18 -8.08 24.90 0.22
N GLU A 19 -8.68 25.37 -0.88
CA GLU A 19 -9.15 26.73 -1.12
C GLU A 19 -10.07 27.20 0.01
N ASN A 20 -9.51 27.80 1.05
CA ASN A 20 -10.19 28.73 1.94
C ASN A 20 -9.16 29.37 2.88
N ASP A 21 -8.48 30.41 2.39
CA ASP A 21 -8.44 31.70 3.08
C ASP A 21 -7.61 32.69 2.25
N ASP A 22 -8.03 33.95 2.27
CA ASP A 22 -7.38 35.14 1.71
C ASP A 22 -5.96 35.36 2.28
N ALA A 23 -5.00 34.48 1.95
CA ALA A 23 -3.60 34.60 2.33
C ALA A 23 -2.72 34.92 1.10
N PRO A 24 -1.77 35.88 1.21
CA PRO A 24 -0.94 36.28 0.09
C PRO A 24 -0.06 35.11 -0.38
N ALA A 25 0.01 34.92 -1.70
CA ALA A 25 0.82 33.91 -2.37
C ALA A 25 2.29 34.00 -1.94
N SER A 26 2.71 33.18 -0.98
CA SER A 26 4.10 33.11 -0.54
C SER A 26 4.42 31.76 0.07
N ALA A 27 5.33 31.05 -0.61
CA ALA A 27 5.91 29.73 -0.31
C ALA A 27 4.95 28.54 -0.46
N ALA A 28 5.35 27.55 -1.27
CA ALA A 28 4.76 26.23 -1.24
C ALA A 28 4.79 25.72 0.21
N ALA A 29 3.63 25.71 0.86
CA ALA A 29 3.51 25.21 2.22
C ALA A 29 3.66 23.69 2.13
N GLY A 30 4.73 23.17 2.72
CA GLY A 30 4.94 21.73 2.87
C GLY A 30 5.60 21.45 4.20
N GLU A 31 5.71 20.18 4.54
CA GLU A 31 6.42 19.75 5.74
C GLU A 31 7.28 18.53 5.45
N TRP A 32 8.43 18.47 6.13
CA TRP A 32 9.24 17.27 6.16
C TRP A 32 8.60 16.27 7.12
N VAL A 33 8.28 15.09 6.61
CA VAL A 33 7.78 13.98 7.42
C VAL A 33 8.76 12.82 7.39
N ASN A 34 8.82 12.04 8.46
CA ASN A 34 9.60 10.81 8.47
C ASN A 34 8.90 9.77 7.59
N ALA A 35 9.64 9.18 6.65
CA ALA A 35 9.14 8.06 5.88
C ALA A 35 9.16 6.78 6.73
N LEU A 36 8.13 5.95 6.60
CA LEU A 36 8.17 4.56 7.04
C LEU A 36 8.38 3.68 5.81
N CYS A 37 9.54 3.04 5.73
CA CYS A 37 9.91 2.17 4.61
C CYS A 37 9.65 0.71 4.96
N PHE A 38 9.03 -0.01 4.04
CA PHE A 38 8.76 -1.44 4.18
C PHE A 38 9.55 -2.23 3.15
N HIS A 39 10.42 -3.11 3.64
CA HIS A 39 11.16 -4.04 2.80
C HIS A 39 10.44 -5.39 2.81
N MET A 40 10.00 -5.81 1.63
CA MET A 40 9.29 -7.07 1.44
C MET A 40 10.18 -8.06 0.73
N ARG A 41 10.49 -9.19 1.38
CA ARG A 41 11.25 -10.28 0.77
C ARG A 41 10.39 -11.52 0.58
N TYR A 42 10.07 -11.81 -0.68
CA TYR A 42 9.47 -13.07 -1.09
C TYR A 42 10.54 -14.03 -1.60
N GLN A 43 10.69 -15.19 -0.94
CA GLN A 43 11.43 -16.31 -1.48
C GLN A 43 10.43 -17.27 -2.12
N GLY A 44 10.36 -17.25 -3.45
CA GLY A 44 9.59 -18.24 -4.19
C GLY A 44 10.16 -19.63 -3.91
N VAL A 45 9.31 -20.56 -3.48
CA VAL A 45 9.70 -21.97 -3.37
C VAL A 45 9.72 -22.54 -4.78
N TRP A 46 10.91 -22.67 -5.36
CA TRP A 46 11.10 -23.40 -6.62
C TRP A 46 10.88 -24.90 -6.36
N LEU A 47 9.64 -25.36 -6.55
CA LEU A 47 9.34 -26.78 -6.69
C LEU A 47 9.76 -27.16 -8.11
N GLY A 48 10.88 -27.89 -8.22
CA GLY A 48 11.65 -28.08 -9.44
C GLY A 48 10.86 -28.52 -10.68
N THR A 49 11.39 -28.08 -11.83
CA THR A 49 11.18 -28.57 -13.21
C THR A 49 9.75 -28.96 -13.56
N PHE A 50 9.03 -28.10 -14.28
CA PHE A 50 8.45 -28.39 -15.61
C PHE A 50 7.74 -27.12 -16.15
N GLU A 51 8.03 -26.83 -17.42
CA GLU A 51 7.29 -26.01 -18.39
C GLU A 51 6.11 -25.15 -17.90
N HIS A 52 6.26 -23.82 -18.01
CA HIS A 52 5.23 -22.82 -18.35
C HIS A 52 3.77 -23.18 -18.04
N ALA A 53 3.50 -23.49 -16.78
CA ALA A 53 2.17 -23.47 -16.22
C ALA A 53 2.23 -22.58 -14.98
N SER A 54 2.21 -21.26 -15.19
CA SER A 54 1.84 -20.28 -14.16
C SER A 54 0.40 -20.57 -13.75
N SER A 55 0.24 -21.64 -12.97
CA SER A 55 -1.04 -22.16 -12.51
C SER A 55 -1.72 -21.08 -11.68
N GLY A 56 -3.05 -21.01 -11.73
CA GLY A 56 -3.81 -20.07 -10.89
C GLY A 56 -3.42 -20.14 -9.41
N SER A 57 -2.89 -21.27 -8.93
CA SER A 57 -2.36 -21.44 -7.57
C SER A 57 -1.16 -20.57 -7.21
N GLU A 58 -0.20 -20.34 -8.11
CA GLU A 58 0.95 -19.47 -7.79
C GLU A 58 0.53 -18.01 -7.70
N ARG A 59 -0.29 -17.55 -8.65
CA ARG A 59 -0.85 -16.19 -8.64
C ARG A 59 -1.71 -15.95 -7.40
N GLN A 60 -2.52 -16.95 -7.02
CA GLN A 60 -3.31 -16.90 -5.80
C GLN A 60 -2.44 -16.88 -4.54
N GLN A 61 -1.30 -17.60 -4.52
CA GLN A 61 -0.34 -17.52 -3.42
C GLN A 61 0.29 -16.14 -3.33
N VAL A 62 0.78 -15.57 -4.43
CA VAL A 62 1.35 -14.21 -4.47
C VAL A 62 0.34 -13.18 -3.96
N GLN A 63 -0.90 -13.25 -4.45
CA GLN A 63 -1.98 -12.36 -3.99
C GLN A 63 -2.26 -12.55 -2.49
N SER A 64 -2.38 -13.79 -2.00
CA SER A 64 -2.65 -14.06 -0.57
C SER A 64 -1.54 -13.53 0.32
N VAL A 65 -0.30 -13.70 -0.12
CA VAL A 65 0.90 -13.22 0.56
C VAL A 65 0.97 -11.69 0.57
N ALA A 66 0.62 -11.05 -0.54
CA ALA A 66 0.54 -9.59 -0.62
C ALA A 66 -0.52 -9.04 0.35
N LEU A 67 -1.70 -9.67 0.45
CA LEU A 67 -2.74 -9.27 1.40
C LEU A 67 -2.28 -9.38 2.86
N GLU A 68 -1.58 -10.47 3.21
CA GLU A 68 -1.01 -10.64 4.55
C GLU A 68 0.00 -9.53 4.88
N LEU A 69 0.89 -9.21 3.94
CA LEU A 69 1.85 -8.10 4.10
C LEU A 69 1.15 -6.77 4.31
N MET A 70 0.16 -6.46 3.48
CA MET A 70 -0.57 -5.21 3.58
C MET A 70 -1.33 -5.08 4.90
N SER A 71 -1.84 -6.18 5.45
CA SER A 71 -2.42 -6.20 6.80
C SER A 71 -1.36 -5.87 7.85
N GLN A 72 -0.17 -6.45 7.76
CA GLN A 72 0.93 -6.14 8.70
C GLN A 72 1.39 -4.68 8.58
N VAL A 73 1.46 -4.13 7.37
CA VAL A 73 1.77 -2.70 7.14
C VAL A 73 0.75 -1.81 7.86
N GLN A 74 -0.54 -2.15 7.76
CA GLN A 74 -1.60 -1.43 8.45
C GLN A 74 -1.40 -1.43 9.97
N ASP A 75 -1.11 -2.59 10.56
CA ASP A 75 -0.87 -2.71 11.99
C ASP A 75 0.35 -1.89 12.44
N VAL A 76 1.47 -2.01 11.73
CA VAL A 76 2.72 -1.28 12.05
C VAL A 76 2.54 0.23 11.93
N VAL A 77 1.86 0.72 10.88
CA VAL A 77 1.61 2.16 10.73
C VAL A 77 0.69 2.66 11.83
N ALA A 78 -0.40 1.95 12.14
CA ALA A 78 -1.31 2.35 13.20
C ALA A 78 -0.59 2.40 14.57
N GLU A 79 0.28 1.42 14.84
CA GLU A 79 1.10 1.39 16.06
C GLU A 79 2.13 2.54 16.09
N ALA A 80 2.86 2.75 15.00
CA ALA A 80 3.95 3.73 14.95
C ALA A 80 3.45 5.18 14.96
N THR A 81 2.32 5.46 14.32
CA THR A 81 1.77 6.81 14.18
C THR A 81 0.80 7.18 15.30
N THR A 82 0.24 6.18 16.01
CA THR A 82 -0.89 6.36 16.95
C THR A 82 -2.14 6.97 16.31
N GLU A 83 -2.19 7.05 14.98
CA GLU A 83 -3.32 7.57 14.20
C GLU A 83 -4.27 6.42 13.83
N PRO A 84 -5.59 6.68 13.78
CA PRO A 84 -6.55 5.68 13.31
C PRO A 84 -6.35 5.38 11.82
N TRP A 85 -6.49 4.11 11.44
CA TRP A 85 -6.45 3.72 10.03
C TRP A 85 -7.56 4.43 9.23
N PRO A 86 -7.32 4.83 7.96
CA PRO A 86 -8.31 5.55 7.16
C PRO A 86 -9.65 4.81 7.06
N LEU A 87 -10.73 5.59 7.09
CA LEU A 87 -12.09 5.11 6.87
C LEU A 87 -12.55 5.42 5.45
N VAL A 88 -13.23 4.47 4.82
CA VAL A 88 -13.87 4.58 3.50
C VAL A 88 -15.38 4.44 3.62
N LEU A 89 -16.11 5.04 2.68
CA LEU A 89 -17.56 4.88 2.58
C LEU A 89 -17.89 3.65 1.75
N VAL A 90 -18.30 2.57 2.41
CA VAL A 90 -18.76 1.33 1.76
C VAL A 90 -20.26 1.20 2.01
N ASN A 91 -21.07 1.17 0.95
CA ASN A 91 -22.54 1.05 1.05
C ASN A 91 -23.17 2.06 2.05
N ASN A 92 -22.71 3.32 2.01
CA ASN A 92 -23.16 4.39 2.90
C ASN A 92 -22.86 4.16 4.40
N ARG A 93 -21.88 3.30 4.73
CA ARG A 93 -21.31 3.11 6.06
C ARG A 93 -19.83 3.44 6.04
N ARG A 94 -19.31 4.00 7.14
CA ARG A 94 -17.87 4.21 7.31
C ARG A 94 -17.25 2.91 7.80
N ASP A 95 -16.50 2.26 6.93
CA ASP A 95 -15.75 1.05 7.23
C ASP A 95 -14.25 1.33 7.09
N MET A 96 -13.44 0.49 7.72
CA MET A 96 -11.98 0.59 7.63
C MET A 96 -11.51 0.30 6.20
N ALA A 97 -10.52 1.06 5.72
CA ALA A 97 -9.91 0.83 4.42
C ALA A 97 -9.10 -0.49 4.41
N MET A 98 -9.79 -1.60 4.14
CA MET A 98 -9.19 -2.93 4.11
C MET A 98 -8.21 -3.08 2.95
N ALA A 99 -7.12 -3.83 3.17
CA ALA A 99 -6.20 -4.21 2.11
C ALA A 99 -6.88 -5.08 1.06
N ASP A 100 -6.59 -4.81 -0.22
CA ASP A 100 -6.96 -5.66 -1.34
C ASP A 100 -5.86 -5.61 -2.41
N ALA A 101 -5.80 -6.64 -3.24
CA ALA A 101 -4.80 -6.79 -4.28
C ALA A 101 -5.35 -7.58 -5.46
N THR A 102 -4.85 -7.33 -6.66
CA THR A 102 -5.17 -8.14 -7.84
C THR A 102 -3.97 -8.21 -8.77
N ILE A 103 -3.89 -9.27 -9.58
CA ILE A 103 -2.80 -9.44 -10.55
C ILE A 103 -3.37 -9.34 -11.97
N GLU A 104 -3.00 -8.30 -12.70
CA GLU A 104 -3.41 -8.05 -14.09
C GLU A 104 -2.19 -8.19 -15.00
N GLY A 105 -2.20 -9.14 -15.93
CA GLY A 105 -0.99 -9.45 -16.71
C GLY A 105 0.16 -9.89 -15.80
N ASP A 106 1.28 -9.16 -15.85
CA ASP A 106 2.48 -9.43 -15.03
C ASP A 106 2.61 -8.45 -13.85
N ASP A 107 1.58 -7.63 -13.59
CA ASP A 107 1.62 -6.61 -12.56
C ASP A 107 0.71 -6.95 -11.38
N LEU A 108 1.26 -6.85 -10.17
CA LEU A 108 0.54 -6.89 -8.91
C LEU A 108 0.09 -5.46 -8.54
N HIS A 109 -1.21 -5.26 -8.48
CA HIS A 109 -1.85 -4.04 -8.02
C HIS A 109 -2.33 -4.21 -6.58
N MET A 110 -2.09 -3.21 -5.73
CA MET A 110 -2.39 -3.27 -4.30
C MET A 110 -2.97 -1.94 -3.81
N TRP A 111 -4.01 -1.97 -2.99
CA TRP A 111 -4.67 -0.78 -2.46
C TRP A 111 -5.36 -1.03 -1.11
N TYR A 112 -5.75 0.04 -0.44
CA TYR A 112 -6.61 0.00 0.75
C TYR A 112 -7.96 0.67 0.45
N GLY A 113 -9.06 -0.03 0.75
CA GLY A 113 -10.43 0.43 0.50
C GLY A 113 -11.03 -0.13 -0.79
N GLU A 114 -11.94 0.62 -1.43
CA GLU A 114 -12.62 0.18 -2.64
C GLU A 114 -11.76 0.35 -3.89
N ARG A 115 -11.71 -0.66 -4.77
CA ARG A 115 -10.90 -0.63 -5.99
C ARG A 115 -11.17 0.58 -6.90
N GLY A 116 -12.42 1.04 -6.99
CA GLY A 116 -12.81 2.17 -7.84
C GLY A 116 -12.50 3.55 -7.22
N ALA A 117 -12.26 3.61 -5.92
CA ALA A 117 -11.98 4.82 -5.17
C ALA A 117 -11.12 4.46 -3.94
N PRO A 118 -9.86 4.04 -4.15
CA PRO A 118 -9.01 3.58 -3.06
C PRO A 118 -8.68 4.75 -2.14
N ALA A 119 -8.65 4.51 -0.82
CA ALA A 119 -8.13 5.48 0.12
C ALA A 119 -6.62 5.66 -0.05
N LEU A 120 -5.92 4.56 -0.33
CA LEU A 120 -4.49 4.52 -0.59
C LEU A 120 -4.22 3.51 -1.72
N GLN A 121 -3.49 3.95 -2.74
CA GLN A 121 -3.05 3.11 -3.85
C GLN A 121 -1.53 2.96 -3.78
N LEU A 122 -1.04 1.72 -3.73
CA LEU A 122 0.39 1.44 -3.81
C LEU A 122 0.85 1.40 -5.27
N PRO A 123 2.13 1.73 -5.54
CA PRO A 123 2.74 1.47 -6.84
C PRO A 123 2.61 -0.01 -7.22
N SER A 124 2.36 -0.28 -8.50
CA SER A 124 2.31 -1.66 -8.99
C SER A 124 3.68 -2.32 -8.93
N VAL A 125 3.70 -3.63 -8.68
CA VAL A 125 4.92 -4.44 -8.64
C VAL A 125 4.93 -5.38 -9.84
N HIS A 126 5.97 -5.28 -10.67
CA HIS A 126 6.16 -6.17 -11.81
C HIS A 126 6.71 -7.53 -11.36
N LEU A 127 6.10 -8.62 -11.82
CA LEU A 127 6.38 -9.99 -11.38
C LEU A 127 7.26 -10.81 -12.35
N ALA A 128 7.60 -10.28 -13.54
CA ALA A 128 8.36 -11.00 -14.56
C ALA A 128 9.88 -11.08 -14.31
#